data_AF-A0A928YWB8-F1
#
_entry.id   AF-A0A928YWB8-F1
#
_cell.length_a   1.000
_cell.length_b   1.000
_cell.length_c   1.000
_cell.angle_alpha   90.00
_cell.angle_beta   90.00
_cell.angle_gamma   90.00
#
_symmetry.space_group_name_H-M   'P 1'
#
loop_
_entity.id
_entity.type
_entity.pdbx_description
1 polymer ?
#
loop_
_entity_poly.entity_id
_entity_poly.type
_entity_poly.pdbx_seq_one_letter_code
_entity_poly.pdbx_strand_id
1 'polypeptide(L)'
;MDMETLFQLTDTSLKMGIGAVIAALCAWGIMRRQNNSQFDVQRENRRLQILEDVSSQVGMVSHSFAKYSSLVVESVQFGDRWPVARRQELEAVNSELVNEFRKLADAEARLLMLGEKNLERTLRLYGARIAVYRKQVYVGRQDISPEEISSLKAAIHQVREQFYDMLSRKYDRLLANA
;
A
#
# COMPACT_ATOMS: atom_id res chain seq x y z
N MET A 1 -43.56 18.59 58.74
CA MET A 1 -42.42 17.76 58.31
C MET A 1 -41.45 17.73 59.46
N ASP A 2 -41.31 16.57 60.08
CA ASP A 2 -40.48 16.42 61.27
C ASP A 2 -39.01 16.55 60.91
N MET A 3 -38.25 17.25 61.76
CA MET A 3 -36.84 17.56 61.55
C MET A 3 -36.00 16.28 61.29
N GLU A 4 -36.40 15.14 61.85
CA GLU A 4 -35.81 13.82 61.61
C GLU A 4 -35.95 13.33 60.17
N THR A 5 -37.11 13.56 59.54
CA THR A 5 -37.35 13.17 58.13
C THR A 5 -36.50 13.99 57.16
N LEU A 6 -36.26 15.28 57.46
CA LEU A 6 -35.36 16.13 56.70
C LEU A 6 -33.90 15.66 56.83
N PHE A 7 -33.45 15.32 58.03
CA PHE A 7 -32.10 14.79 58.24
C PHE A 7 -31.88 13.45 57.52
N GLN A 8 -32.84 12.52 57.59
CA GLN A 8 -32.75 11.24 56.87
C GLN A 8 -32.77 11.41 55.34
N LEU A 9 -33.62 12.31 54.83
CA LEU A 9 -33.65 12.61 53.39
C LEU A 9 -32.33 13.22 52.92
N THR A 10 -31.72 14.11 53.71
CA THR A 10 -30.41 14.70 53.39
C THR A 10 -29.26 13.69 53.41
N ASP A 11 -29.22 12.78 54.40
CA ASP A 11 -28.16 11.75 54.47
C ASP A 11 -28.26 10.74 53.32
N THR A 12 -29.48 10.35 52.95
CA THR A 12 -29.73 9.40 51.86
C THR A 12 -29.41 10.01 50.49
N SER A 13 -29.82 11.27 50.26
CA SER A 13 -29.53 11.98 49.00
C SER A 13 -28.04 12.34 48.88
N LEU A 14 -27.34 12.64 49.97
CA LEU A 14 -25.89 12.86 49.96
C LEU A 14 -25.13 11.57 49.59
N LYS A 15 -25.51 10.43 50.16
CA LYS A 15 -24.90 9.13 49.82
C LYS A 15 -25.16 8.73 48.36
N MET A 16 -26.38 8.94 47.87
CA MET A 16 -26.69 8.71 46.45
C MET A 16 -25.96 9.69 45.52
N GLY A 17 -25.82 10.95 45.91
CA GLY A 17 -25.08 11.96 45.15
C GLY A 17 -23.60 11.62 45.02
N ILE A 18 -22.96 11.15 46.08
CA ILE A 18 -21.55 10.72 46.05
C ILE A 18 -21.38 9.51 45.13
N GLY A 19 -22.28 8.53 45.20
CA GLY A 19 -22.27 7.37 44.30
C GLY A 19 -22.39 7.78 42.82
N ALA A 20 -23.26 8.74 42.51
CA ALA A 20 -23.43 9.27 41.16
C ALA A 20 -22.18 10.00 40.64
N VAL A 21 -21.52 10.79 41.50
CA VAL A 21 -20.28 11.50 41.15
C VAL A 21 -19.14 10.51 40.88
N ILE A 22 -18.98 9.48 41.71
CA ILE A 22 -17.96 8.45 41.50
C ILE A 22 -18.23 7.69 40.20
N ALA A 23 -19.48 7.31 39.94
CA ALA A 23 -19.87 6.66 38.69
C ALA A 23 -19.57 7.53 37.46
N ALA A 24 -19.87 8.83 37.53
CA ALA A 24 -19.57 9.78 36.47
C ALA A 24 -18.06 9.94 36.21
N LEU A 25 -17.24 10.00 37.27
CA LEU A 25 -15.78 10.08 37.15
C LEU A 25 -15.17 8.80 36.57
N CYS A 26 -15.65 7.63 36.99
CA CYS A 26 -15.23 6.35 36.42
C CYS A 26 -15.64 6.23 34.95
N ALA A 27 -16.88 6.59 34.60
CA ALA A 27 -17.36 6.60 33.23
C ALA A 27 -16.54 7.56 32.35
N TRP A 28 -16.22 8.75 32.84
CA TRP A 28 -15.39 9.71 32.11
C TRP A 28 -13.96 9.19 31.89
N GLY A 29 -13.36 8.54 32.89
CA GLY A 29 -12.02 7.93 32.76
C GLY A 29 -11.98 6.80 31.72
N ILE A 30 -13.00 5.93 31.72
CA ILE A 30 -13.12 4.83 30.74
C ILE A 30 -13.35 5.41 29.34
N MET A 31 -14.27 6.36 29.19
CA MET A 31 -14.61 6.95 27.89
C MET A 31 -13.40 7.69 27.29
N ARG A 32 -12.60 8.38 28.11
CA ARG A 32 -11.38 9.06 27.66
C ARG A 32 -10.30 8.08 27.20
N ARG A 33 -10.15 6.94 27.88
CA ARG A 33 -9.22 5.86 27.46
C ARG A 33 -9.70 5.19 26.17
N GLN A 34 -10.99 4.87 26.10
CA GLN A 34 -11.59 4.22 24.94
C GLN A 34 -11.50 5.08 23.68
N ASN A 35 -11.75 6.39 23.79
CA ASN A 35 -11.58 7.31 22.66
C ASN A 35 -10.14 7.30 22.14
N ASN A 36 -9.14 7.40 23.03
CA ASN A 36 -7.74 7.42 22.63
C ASN A 36 -7.32 6.11 21.94
N SER A 37 -7.71 4.96 22.50
CA SER A 37 -7.46 3.66 21.88
C SER A 37 -8.13 3.52 20.52
N GLN A 38 -9.36 4.05 20.36
CA GLN A 38 -10.08 3.98 19.09
C GLN A 38 -9.41 4.84 17.99
N PHE A 39 -8.84 6.00 18.36
CA PHE A 39 -8.07 6.83 17.42
C PHE A 39 -6.79 6.15 16.93
N ASP A 40 -6.06 5.48 17.82
CA ASP A 40 -4.83 4.76 17.45
C ASP A 40 -5.13 3.56 16.54
N VAL A 41 -6.14 2.75 16.89
CA VAL A 41 -6.59 1.62 16.05
C VAL A 41 -7.05 2.09 14.66
N GLN A 42 -7.79 3.21 14.59
CA GLN A 42 -8.23 3.75 13.29
C GLN A 42 -7.05 4.22 12.43
N ARG A 43 -6.01 4.78 13.05
CA ARG A 43 -4.79 5.22 12.35
C ARG A 43 -4.01 4.03 11.81
N GLU A 44 -3.89 2.94 12.57
CA GLU A 44 -3.20 1.72 12.15
C GLU A 44 -3.97 0.99 11.05
N ASN A 45 -5.30 0.88 11.16
CA ASN A 45 -6.14 0.34 10.09
C ASN A 45 -6.00 1.13 8.79
N ARG A 46 -5.94 2.46 8.86
CA ARG A 46 -5.70 3.30 7.68
C ARG A 46 -4.32 3.05 7.07
N ARG A 47 -3.30 2.79 7.88
CA ARG A 47 -1.95 2.44 7.41
C ARG A 47 -1.96 1.10 6.68
N LEU A 48 -2.58 0.08 7.27
CA LEU A 48 -2.74 -1.24 6.66
C LEU A 48 -3.44 -1.14 5.31
N GLN A 49 -4.57 -0.43 5.25
CA GLN A 49 -5.30 -0.21 4.01
C GLN A 49 -4.44 0.45 2.91
N ILE A 50 -3.63 1.46 3.26
CA ILE A 50 -2.73 2.10 2.30
C ILE A 50 -1.65 1.11 1.82
N LEU A 51 -1.10 0.28 2.71
CA LEU A 51 -0.10 -0.73 2.32
C LEU A 51 -0.70 -1.81 1.41
N GLU A 52 -1.94 -2.23 1.66
CA GLU A 52 -2.70 -3.15 0.81
C GLU A 52 -2.98 -2.55 -0.57
N ASP A 53 -3.44 -1.30 -0.61
CA ASP A 53 -3.66 -0.56 -1.86
C ASP A 53 -2.38 -0.49 -2.68
N VAL A 54 -1.26 -0.13 -2.04
CA VAL A 54 0.06 -0.07 -2.70
C VAL A 54 0.45 -1.45 -3.22
N SER A 55 0.28 -2.51 -2.41
CA SER A 55 0.55 -3.90 -2.81
C SER A 55 -0.19 -4.29 -4.09
N SER A 56 -1.48 -3.95 -4.15
CA SER A 56 -2.35 -4.20 -5.29
C SER A 56 -1.87 -3.45 -6.54
N GLN A 57 -1.50 -2.17 -6.40
CA GLN A 57 -0.98 -1.36 -7.50
C GLN A 57 0.34 -1.91 -8.07
N VAL A 58 1.26 -2.39 -7.22
CA VAL A 58 2.49 -3.06 -7.67
C VAL A 58 2.19 -4.35 -8.44
N GLY A 59 1.18 -5.11 -8.00
CA GLY A 59 0.70 -6.31 -8.67
C GLY A 59 0.17 -6.02 -10.07
N MET A 60 -0.63 -4.96 -10.22
CA MET A 60 -1.18 -4.53 -11.51
C MET A 60 -0.08 -4.08 -12.49
N VAL A 61 0.89 -3.29 -12.03
CA VAL A 61 2.07 -2.92 -12.85
C VAL A 61 2.85 -4.16 -13.26
N SER A 62 3.08 -5.10 -12.35
CA SER A 62 3.79 -6.34 -12.64
C SER A 62 3.09 -7.16 -13.75
N HIS A 63 1.76 -7.25 -13.68
CA HIS A 63 0.97 -7.97 -14.66
C HIS A 63 1.01 -7.30 -16.04
N SER A 64 0.79 -5.98 -16.09
CA SER A 64 0.87 -5.20 -17.33
C SER A 64 2.29 -5.25 -17.94
N PHE A 65 3.32 -5.16 -17.10
CA PHE A 65 4.71 -5.32 -17.51
C PHE A 65 4.98 -6.71 -18.10
N ALA A 66 4.45 -7.78 -17.51
CA ALA A 66 4.64 -9.13 -18.02
C ALA A 66 4.08 -9.26 -19.44
N LYS A 67 2.85 -8.77 -19.69
CA LYS A 67 2.24 -8.73 -21.03
C LYS A 67 3.11 -7.95 -22.02
N TYR A 68 3.50 -6.73 -21.64
CA TYR A 68 4.38 -5.87 -22.46
C TYR A 68 5.69 -6.59 -22.80
N SER A 69 6.33 -7.17 -21.79
CA SER A 69 7.63 -7.85 -21.94
C SER A 69 7.54 -9.10 -22.80
N SER A 70 6.37 -9.73 -22.91
CA SER A 70 6.16 -10.88 -23.80
C SER A 70 6.11 -10.41 -25.24
N LEU A 71 5.29 -9.39 -25.52
CA LEU A 71 5.09 -8.85 -26.87
C LEU A 71 6.35 -8.20 -27.45
N VAL A 72 7.10 -7.45 -26.63
CA VAL A 72 8.33 -6.83 -27.13
C VAL A 72 9.41 -7.89 -27.39
N VAL A 73 9.53 -8.91 -26.55
CA VAL A 73 10.49 -10.00 -26.81
C VAL A 73 10.12 -10.78 -28.07
N GLU A 74 8.82 -11.06 -28.27
CA GLU A 74 8.31 -11.60 -29.53
C GLU A 74 8.74 -10.69 -30.70
N SER A 75 8.55 -9.37 -30.59
CA SER A 75 8.94 -8.43 -31.66
C SER A 75 10.44 -8.48 -32.02
N VAL A 76 11.31 -8.66 -31.02
CA VAL A 76 12.77 -8.78 -31.23
C VAL A 76 13.10 -10.09 -31.94
N GLN A 77 12.40 -11.18 -31.62
CA GLN A 77 12.62 -12.48 -32.25
C GLN A 77 12.13 -12.54 -33.71
N PHE A 78 10.98 -11.92 -33.99
CA PHE A 78 10.38 -11.93 -35.33
C PHE A 78 10.93 -10.83 -36.26
N GLY A 79 11.49 -9.75 -35.70
CA GLY A 79 12.05 -8.62 -36.45
C GLY A 79 11.05 -8.03 -37.46
N ASP A 80 11.50 -7.86 -38.71
CA ASP A 80 10.70 -7.22 -39.77
C ASP A 80 9.43 -8.00 -40.14
N ARG A 81 9.38 -9.30 -39.84
CA ARG A 81 8.23 -10.16 -40.13
C ARG A 81 7.12 -10.07 -39.08
N TRP A 82 7.29 -9.21 -38.07
CA TRP A 82 6.35 -9.13 -36.97
C TRP A 82 4.99 -8.53 -37.39
N PRO A 83 3.85 -9.24 -37.18
CA PRO A 83 2.54 -8.85 -37.71
C PRO A 83 2.03 -7.50 -37.23
N VAL A 84 1.32 -6.77 -38.10
CA VAL A 84 0.72 -5.47 -37.78
C VAL A 84 -0.31 -5.58 -36.64
N ALA A 85 -1.08 -6.67 -36.57
CA ALA A 85 -2.04 -6.89 -35.49
C ALA A 85 -1.36 -6.97 -34.11
N ARG A 86 -0.20 -7.62 -34.01
CA ARG A 86 0.59 -7.68 -32.77
C ARG A 86 1.20 -6.33 -32.38
N ARG A 87 1.55 -5.49 -33.36
CA ARG A 87 1.98 -4.11 -33.10
C ARG A 87 0.87 -3.27 -32.47
N GLN A 88 -0.36 -3.41 -32.95
CA GLN A 88 -1.53 -2.74 -32.37
C GLN A 88 -1.80 -3.22 -30.92
N GLU A 89 -1.68 -4.53 -30.68
CA GLU A 89 -1.78 -5.10 -29.34
C GLU A 89 -0.69 -4.53 -28.41
N LEU A 90 0.55 -4.44 -28.88
CA LEU A 90 1.64 -3.84 -28.11
C LEU A 90 1.36 -2.38 -27.75
N GLU A 91 0.83 -1.58 -28.69
CA GLU A 91 0.52 -0.18 -28.42
C GLU A 91 -0.57 -0.06 -27.34
N ALA A 92 -1.60 -0.89 -27.40
CA ALA A 92 -2.64 -0.96 -26.37
C ALA A 92 -2.05 -1.33 -25.00
N VAL A 93 -1.22 -2.38 -24.94
CA VAL A 93 -0.57 -2.82 -23.69
C VAL A 93 0.44 -1.79 -23.17
N ASN A 94 1.13 -1.06 -24.06
CA ASN A 94 2.03 0.02 -23.69
C ASN A 94 1.24 1.18 -23.05
N SER A 95 0.07 1.52 -23.57
CA SER A 95 -0.82 2.52 -22.97
C SER A 95 -1.35 2.07 -21.60
N GLU A 96 -1.72 0.79 -21.45
CA GLU A 96 -2.10 0.18 -20.17
C GLU A 96 -0.94 0.31 -19.17
N LEU A 97 0.27 -0.05 -19.56
CA LEU A 97 1.46 0.02 -18.71
C LEU A 97 1.73 1.45 -18.25
N VAL A 98 1.68 2.44 -19.16
CA VAL A 98 1.88 3.86 -18.80
C VAL A 98 0.82 4.34 -17.80
N ASN A 99 -0.43 3.90 -17.94
CA ASN A 99 -1.48 4.22 -16.98
C ASN A 99 -1.22 3.57 -15.61
N GLU A 100 -0.74 2.32 -15.57
CA GLU A 100 -0.36 1.67 -14.32
C GLU A 100 0.86 2.34 -13.66
N PHE A 101 1.82 2.85 -14.44
CA PHE A 101 2.93 3.66 -13.93
C PHE A 101 2.49 4.94 -13.23
N ARG A 102 1.40 5.57 -13.71
CA ARG A 102 0.83 6.74 -13.03
C ARG A 102 0.30 6.36 -11.65
N LYS A 103 -0.40 5.23 -11.54
CA LYS A 103 -0.86 4.72 -10.23
C LYS A 103 0.31 4.35 -9.32
N LEU A 104 1.40 3.82 -9.87
CA LEU A 104 2.63 3.54 -9.12
C LEU A 104 3.22 4.82 -8.50
N ALA A 105 3.22 5.94 -9.23
CA ALA A 105 3.66 7.23 -8.70
C ALA A 105 2.76 7.74 -7.56
N ASP A 106 1.45 7.55 -7.67
CA ASP A 106 0.52 7.84 -6.58
C ASP A 106 0.80 6.94 -5.35
N ALA A 107 1.16 5.67 -5.57
CA ALA A 107 1.58 4.73 -4.54
C ALA A 107 2.85 5.19 -3.81
N GLU A 108 3.86 5.66 -4.55
CA GLU A 108 5.09 6.24 -4.00
C GLU A 108 4.79 7.44 -3.09
N ALA A 109 3.91 8.34 -3.54
CA ALA A 109 3.50 9.49 -2.74
C ALA A 109 2.79 9.07 -1.45
N ARG A 110 1.90 8.07 -1.51
CA ARG A 110 1.22 7.53 -0.32
C ARG A 110 2.22 6.92 0.68
N LEU A 111 3.19 6.14 0.22
CA LEU A 111 4.24 5.60 1.08
C LEU A 111 5.08 6.70 1.73
N LEU A 112 5.37 7.77 1.00
CA LEU A 112 6.08 8.93 1.53
C LEU A 112 5.27 9.63 2.62
N MET A 113 3.96 9.82 2.43
CA MET A 113 3.06 10.39 3.44
C MET A 113 2.96 9.52 4.70
N LEU A 114 3.12 8.20 4.57
CA LEU A 114 3.20 7.28 5.71
C LEU A 114 4.55 7.33 6.44
N GLY A 115 5.58 7.95 5.85
CA GLY A 115 6.94 7.97 6.37
C GLY A 115 7.76 6.73 6.01
N GLU A 116 7.26 5.86 5.13
CA GLU A 116 7.88 4.60 4.75
C GLU A 116 8.93 4.78 3.64
N LYS A 117 9.98 5.55 3.94
CA LYS A 117 11.04 5.95 2.98
C LYS A 117 11.76 4.78 2.30
N ASN A 118 11.92 3.67 3.00
CA ASN A 118 12.60 2.50 2.42
C ASN A 118 11.69 1.79 1.40
N LEU A 119 10.40 1.61 1.71
CA LEU A 119 9.44 1.05 0.76
C LEU A 119 9.28 1.95 -0.46
N GLU A 120 9.19 3.25 -0.24
CA GLU A 120 9.12 4.25 -1.32
C GLU A 120 10.35 4.19 -2.24
N ARG A 121 11.57 4.15 -1.68
CA ARG A 121 12.80 4.03 -2.49
C ARG A 121 12.85 2.75 -3.31
N THR A 122 12.48 1.61 -2.71
CA THR A 122 12.45 0.33 -3.42
C THR A 122 11.41 0.33 -4.53
N LEU A 123 10.25 0.95 -4.29
CA LEU A 123 9.20 1.10 -5.29
C LEU A 123 9.64 1.97 -6.47
N ARG A 124 10.31 3.09 -6.18
CA ARG A 124 10.90 3.95 -7.23
C ARG A 124 11.96 3.21 -8.03
N LEU A 125 12.81 2.42 -7.36
CA LEU A 125 13.82 1.60 -8.04
C LEU A 125 13.16 0.56 -8.96
N TYR A 126 12.06 -0.06 -8.53
CA TYR A 126 11.28 -0.99 -9.35
C TYR A 126 10.78 -0.30 -10.62
N GLY A 127 10.17 0.88 -10.49
CA GLY A 127 9.73 1.65 -11.65
C GLY A 127 10.87 2.08 -12.58
N ALA A 128 12.01 2.49 -12.02
CA ALA A 128 13.20 2.86 -12.78
C ALA A 128 13.77 1.67 -13.57
N ARG A 129 13.79 0.46 -13.00
CA ARG A 129 14.27 -0.75 -13.68
C ARG A 129 13.38 -1.11 -14.87
N ILE A 130 12.06 -0.97 -14.75
CA ILE A 130 11.15 -1.17 -15.87
C ILE A 130 11.36 -0.08 -16.95
N ALA A 131 11.58 1.18 -16.55
CA ALA A 131 11.88 2.24 -17.51
C ALA A 131 13.18 1.96 -18.28
N VAL A 132 14.21 1.43 -17.62
CA VAL A 132 15.44 0.96 -18.29
C VAL A 132 15.12 -0.19 -19.25
N TYR A 133 14.34 -1.18 -18.82
CA TYR A 133 13.93 -2.29 -19.70
C TYR A 133 13.23 -1.78 -20.96
N ARG A 134 12.27 -0.85 -20.85
CA ARG A 134 11.55 -0.29 -22.01
C ARG A 134 12.46 0.46 -22.98
N LYS A 135 13.53 1.08 -22.49
CA LYS A 135 14.53 1.76 -23.34
C LYS A 135 15.46 0.78 -24.04
N GLN A 136 15.76 -0.34 -23.39
CA GLN A 136 16.69 -1.34 -23.89
C GLN A 136 16.01 -2.39 -24.77
N VAL A 137 14.77 -2.75 -24.48
CA VAL A 137 14.03 -3.77 -25.23
C VAL A 137 12.87 -3.05 -25.92
N TYR A 138 12.99 -2.86 -27.24
CA TYR A 138 12.00 -2.16 -28.06
C TYR A 138 11.92 -2.79 -29.46
N VAL A 139 10.81 -2.50 -30.15
CA VAL A 139 10.52 -3.02 -31.48
C VAL A 139 11.56 -2.53 -32.49
N GLY A 140 12.16 -3.45 -33.23
CA GLY A 140 13.19 -3.12 -34.24
C GLY A 140 14.61 -3.07 -33.70
N ARG A 141 14.81 -3.26 -32.38
CA ARG A 141 16.14 -3.52 -31.84
C ARG A 141 16.58 -4.93 -32.19
N GLN A 142 17.76 -5.08 -32.79
CA GLN A 142 18.31 -6.38 -33.22
C GLN A 142 19.66 -6.72 -32.55
N ASP A 143 20.28 -5.74 -31.89
CA ASP A 143 21.60 -5.83 -31.25
C ASP A 143 21.55 -6.30 -29.79
N ILE A 144 20.40 -6.78 -29.31
CA ILE A 144 20.23 -7.24 -27.93
C ILE A 144 20.13 -8.76 -27.87
N SER A 145 20.94 -9.36 -27.01
CA SER A 145 20.95 -10.82 -26.82
C SER A 145 19.78 -11.28 -25.93
N PRO A 146 19.30 -12.53 -26.10
CA PRO A 146 18.31 -13.11 -25.20
C PRO A 146 18.75 -13.14 -23.73
N GLU A 147 20.05 -13.31 -23.48
CA GLU A 147 20.64 -13.30 -22.14
C GLU A 147 20.53 -11.93 -21.47
N GLU A 148 20.82 -10.85 -22.21
CA GLU A 148 20.65 -9.47 -21.72
C GLU A 148 19.19 -9.18 -21.38
N ILE A 149 18.24 -9.57 -22.25
CA ILE A 149 16.80 -9.44 -21.98
C ILE A 149 16.44 -10.18 -20.68
N SER A 150 16.91 -11.41 -20.52
CA SER A 150 16.65 -12.23 -19.33
C SER A 150 17.21 -11.58 -18.07
N SER A 151 18.44 -11.07 -18.11
CA SER A 151 19.08 -10.38 -16.99
C SER A 151 18.32 -9.11 -16.56
N LEU A 152 17.81 -8.33 -17.52
CA LEU A 152 17.00 -7.15 -17.23
C LEU A 152 15.67 -7.54 -16.57
N LYS A 153 15.00 -8.59 -17.05
CA LYS A 153 13.78 -9.13 -16.42
C LYS A 153 14.08 -9.61 -14.99
N ALA A 154 15.17 -10.36 -14.80
CA ALA A 154 15.58 -10.85 -13.48
C ALA A 154 15.84 -9.70 -12.50
N ALA A 155 16.50 -8.63 -12.93
CA ALA A 155 16.73 -7.46 -12.09
C ALA A 155 15.41 -6.76 -11.67
N ILE A 156 14.40 -6.71 -12.54
CA ILE A 156 13.07 -6.18 -12.20
C ILE A 156 12.39 -7.09 -11.17
N HIS A 157 12.43 -8.40 -11.38
CA HIS A 157 11.85 -9.37 -10.44
C HIS A 157 12.50 -9.31 -9.07
N GLN A 158 13.83 -9.19 -9.01
CA GLN A 158 14.57 -9.07 -7.76
C GLN A 158 14.13 -7.84 -6.95
N VAL A 159 13.97 -6.67 -7.59
CA VAL A 159 13.52 -5.47 -6.87
C VAL A 159 12.07 -5.61 -6.41
N ARG A 160 11.21 -6.26 -7.21
CA ARG A 160 9.84 -6.57 -6.81
C ARG A 160 9.78 -7.47 -5.58
N GLU A 161 10.60 -8.51 -5.55
CA GLU A 161 10.71 -9.43 -4.40
C GLU A 161 11.18 -8.68 -3.15
N GLN A 162 12.24 -7.88 -3.27
CA GLN A 162 12.72 -7.02 -2.19
C GLN A 162 11.62 -6.08 -1.67
N PHE A 163 10.80 -5.51 -2.56
CA PHE A 163 9.67 -4.68 -2.16
C PHE A 163 8.65 -5.46 -1.32
N TYR A 164 8.23 -6.65 -1.80
CA TYR A 164 7.26 -7.47 -1.07
C TYR A 164 7.80 -8.03 0.25
N ASP A 165 9.08 -8.37 0.33
CA ASP A 165 9.73 -8.78 1.58
C ASP A 165 9.68 -7.66 2.63
N MET A 166 9.99 -6.44 2.20
CA MET A 166 9.92 -5.27 3.08
C MET A 166 8.49 -4.95 3.50
N LEU A 167 7.54 -5.09 2.57
CA LEU A 167 6.13 -4.85 2.82
C LEU A 167 5.56 -5.86 3.82
N SER A 168 5.85 -7.16 3.62
CA SER A 168 5.44 -8.25 4.49
C SER A 168 5.95 -8.04 5.93
N ARG A 169 7.24 -7.74 6.10
CA ARG A 169 7.82 -7.43 7.42
C ARG A 169 7.18 -6.22 8.10
N LYS A 170 6.73 -5.23 7.31
CA LYS A 170 6.03 -4.06 7.84
C LYS A 170 4.61 -4.38 8.25
N TYR A 171 3.93 -5.18 7.43
CA TYR A 171 2.59 -5.66 7.68
C TYR A 171 2.53 -6.51 8.95
N ASP A 172 3.44 -7.48 9.12
CA ASP A 172 3.53 -8.34 10.31
C ASP A 172 3.74 -7.52 11.60
N ARG A 173 4.59 -6.48 11.53
CA ARG A 173 4.83 -5.59 12.69
C ARG A 173 3.60 -4.78 13.06
N LEU A 174 2.82 -4.34 12.07
CA LEU A 174 1.59 -3.60 12.34
C LEU A 174 0.53 -4.54 12.93
N LEU A 175 0.42 -5.77 12.45
CA LEU A 175 -0.48 -6.77 13.03
C LEU A 175 -0.08 -7.21 14.44
N ALA A 176 1.23 -7.31 14.73
CA ALA A 176 1.70 -7.68 16.06
C ALA A 176 1.52 -6.55 17.11
N ASN A 177 1.36 -5.31 16.66
CA ASN A 177 1.20 -4.13 17.51
C ASN A 177 -0.26 -3.65 17.61
N ALA A 178 -1.16 -4.16 16.75
CA ALA A 178 -2.60 -3.88 16.75
C ALA A 178 -3.35 -4.74 17.78
#